data_AF-A0A6G3D625-F1
#
_entry.id   AF-A0A6G3D625-F1
#
_cell.length_a   1.000
_cell.length_b   1.000
_cell.length_c   1.000
_cell.angle_alpha   90.00
_cell.angle_beta   90.00
_cell.angle_gamma   90.00
#
_symmetry.space_group_name_H-M   'P 1'
#
loop_
_entity.id
_entity.type
_entity.pdbx_description
1 polymer ?
#
loop_
_entity_poly.entity_id
_entity_poly.type
_entity_poly.pdbx_seq_one_letter_code
_entity_poly.pdbx_strand_id
1 'polypeptide(L)'
;MNRFQCVSDLQRRYGVKRLCSILGISRSSFYYWRRTATDRAARQVADARLAARIRAVHQESDGTYGAPRITAELREENGEAVNHKRVARIMRASGIEGVRLRRRHRTTVPDPAAAKAPD
;
A
#
# COMPACT_ATOMS: atom_id res chain seq x y z
N MET A 1 -7.20 12.61 -13.71
CA MET A 1 -7.23 12.12 -15.10
C MET A 1 -5.85 11.56 -15.47
N ASN A 2 -5.73 10.30 -15.90
CA ASN A 2 -4.43 9.69 -16.29
C ASN A 2 -4.07 10.07 -17.75
N ARG A 3 -2.79 10.26 -18.08
CA ARG A 3 -2.32 10.58 -19.45
C ARG A 3 -2.80 9.57 -20.50
N PHE A 4 -2.79 8.28 -20.18
CA PHE A 4 -3.27 7.24 -21.10
C PHE A 4 -4.79 7.26 -21.29
N GLN A 5 -5.54 7.64 -20.25
CA GLN A 5 -6.99 7.81 -20.34
C GLN A 5 -7.34 8.96 -21.30
N CYS A 6 -6.64 10.09 -21.18
CA CYS A 6 -6.79 11.23 -22.10
C CYS A 6 -6.55 10.83 -23.57
N VAL A 7 -5.52 10.03 -23.85
CA VAL A 7 -5.31 9.49 -25.21
C VAL A 7 -6.47 8.60 -25.64
N SER A 8 -6.95 7.70 -24.76
CA SER A 8 -8.05 6.79 -25.08
C SER A 8 -9.34 7.54 -25.44
N ASP A 9 -9.65 8.61 -24.72
CA ASP A 9 -10.88 9.38 -24.89
C ASP A 9 -10.83 10.23 -26.17
N LEU A 10 -9.65 10.75 -26.52
CA LEU A 10 -9.47 11.71 -27.62
C LEU A 10 -8.95 11.07 -28.93
N GLN A 11 -8.53 9.80 -28.92
CA GLN A 11 -7.88 9.15 -30.07
C GLN A 11 -8.71 9.17 -31.35
N ARG A 12 -10.05 9.12 -31.25
CA ARG A 12 -10.95 9.14 -32.41
C ARG A 12 -10.95 10.48 -33.14
N ARG A 13 -10.69 11.57 -32.42
CA ARG A 13 -10.77 12.93 -32.95
C ARG A 13 -9.41 13.48 -33.40
N TYR A 14 -8.32 13.10 -32.72
CA TYR A 14 -6.99 13.70 -32.95
C TYR A 14 -5.88 12.69 -33.30
N GLY A 15 -6.17 11.39 -33.24
CA GLY A 15 -5.21 10.32 -33.52
C GLY A 15 -4.19 10.09 -32.40
N VAL A 16 -3.85 8.81 -32.18
CA VAL A 16 -2.96 8.38 -31.09
C VAL A 16 -1.56 9.00 -31.20
N LYS A 17 -0.98 9.05 -32.41
CA LYS A 17 0.39 9.58 -32.62
C LYS A 17 0.53 11.03 -32.15
N ARG A 18 -0.42 11.89 -32.52
CA ARG A 18 -0.42 13.31 -32.16
C ARG A 18 -0.57 13.50 -30.65
N LEU A 19 -1.55 12.82 -30.05
CA LEU A 19 -1.81 12.89 -28.61
C LEU A 19 -0.63 12.39 -27.77
N CYS A 20 -0.02 11.26 -28.16
CA CYS A 20 1.18 10.74 -27.50
C CYS A 20 2.35 11.72 -27.57
N SER A 21 2.56 12.37 -28.72
CA SER A 21 3.60 13.39 -28.90
C SER A 21 3.38 14.60 -27.98
N ILE A 22 2.15 15.10 -27.90
CA ILE A 22 1.80 16.27 -27.07
C ILE A 22 1.95 15.94 -25.57
N LEU A 23 1.55 14.74 -25.16
CA LEU A 23 1.60 14.32 -23.76
C LEU A 23 2.97 13.78 -23.32
N GLY A 24 3.95 13.72 -24.23
CA GLY A 24 5.28 13.21 -23.97
C GLY A 24 5.31 11.72 -23.58
N ILE A 25 4.46 10.89 -24.18
CA ILE A 25 4.42 9.45 -23.92
C ILE A 25 4.66 8.64 -25.20
N SER A 26 5.27 7.46 -25.06
CA SER A 26 5.46 6.57 -26.21
C SER A 26 4.14 5.91 -26.64
N ARG A 27 3.99 5.66 -27.95
CA ARG A 27 2.83 4.92 -28.49
C ARG A 27 2.77 3.49 -27.97
N SER A 28 3.93 2.84 -27.82
CA SER A 28 4.03 1.48 -27.29
C SER A 28 3.52 1.39 -25.85
N SER A 29 3.84 2.38 -25.00
CA SER A 29 3.31 2.46 -23.64
C SER A 29 1.79 2.60 -23.61
N PHE A 30 1.19 3.39 -24.52
CA PHE A 30 -0.26 3.50 -24.63
C PHE A 30 -0.93 2.17 -25.01
N TYR A 31 -0.42 1.49 -26.05
CA TYR A 31 -0.98 0.21 -26.45
C TYR A 31 -0.76 -0.88 -25.39
N TYR A 32 0.38 -0.88 -24.69
CA TYR A 32 0.62 -1.76 -23.55
C TYR A 32 -0.38 -1.50 -22.42
N TRP A 33 -0.61 -0.23 -22.06
CA TRP A 33 -1.60 0.16 -21.06
C TRP A 33 -3.01 -0.30 -21.45
N ARG A 34 -3.38 -0.14 -22.72
CA ARG A 34 -4.69 -0.58 -23.24
C ARG A 34 -4.82 -2.10 -23.22
N ARG A 35 -3.79 -2.83 -23.64
CA ARG A 35 -3.75 -4.30 -23.66
C ARG A 35 -3.88 -4.90 -22.25
N THR A 36 -3.26 -4.28 -21.26
CA THR A 36 -3.26 -4.75 -19.86
C THR A 36 -4.43 -4.23 -19.02
N ALA A 37 -5.46 -3.65 -19.65
CA ALA A 37 -6.60 -3.06 -18.95
C ALA A 37 -7.35 -4.07 -18.07
N THR A 38 -7.58 -5.28 -18.60
CA THR A 38 -8.23 -6.39 -17.89
C THR A 38 -7.42 -6.82 -16.67
N ASP A 39 -6.11 -7.03 -16.82
CA ASP A 39 -5.23 -7.42 -15.71
C ASP A 39 -5.14 -6.34 -14.63
N ARG A 40 -5.16 -5.06 -15.03
CA ARG A 40 -5.19 -3.94 -14.08
C ARG A 40 -6.51 -3.92 -13.29
N ALA A 41 -7.64 -4.14 -13.95
CA ALA A 41 -8.94 -4.25 -13.29
C ALA A 41 -8.97 -5.44 -12.31
N ALA A 42 -8.48 -6.62 -12.72
CA ALA A 42 -8.39 -7.79 -11.85
C ALA A 42 -7.52 -7.54 -10.61
N ARG A 43 -6.36 -6.86 -10.78
CA ARG A 43 -5.51 -6.45 -9.65
C ARG A 43 -6.22 -5.47 -8.71
N GLN A 44 -6.99 -4.53 -9.24
CA GLN A 44 -7.77 -3.59 -8.43
C GLN A 44 -8.84 -4.30 -7.60
N VAL A 45 -9.55 -5.26 -8.19
CA VAL A 45 -10.53 -6.10 -7.46
C VAL A 45 -9.85 -6.90 -6.36
N ALA A 46 -8.70 -7.53 -6.66
CA ALA A 46 -7.93 -8.27 -5.67
C ALA A 46 -7.40 -7.37 -4.53
N ASP A 47 -6.93 -6.16 -4.85
CA ASP A 47 -6.51 -5.18 -3.85
C ASP A 47 -7.69 -4.67 -3.01
N ALA A 48 -8.88 -4.50 -3.59
CA ALA A 48 -10.09 -4.13 -2.85
C ALA A 48 -10.54 -5.23 -1.88
N ARG A 49 -10.51 -6.50 -2.31
CA ARG A 49 -10.77 -7.66 -1.43
C ARG A 49 -9.75 -7.72 -0.29
N LEU A 50 -8.47 -7.51 -0.59
CA LEU A 50 -7.43 -7.47 0.44
C LEU A 50 -7.59 -6.27 1.39
N ALA A 51 -8.02 -5.11 0.89
CA ALA A 51 -8.32 -3.95 1.73
C ALA A 51 -9.45 -4.21 2.73
N ALA A 52 -10.51 -4.93 2.31
CA ALA A 52 -11.60 -5.32 3.20
C ALA A 52 -11.09 -6.21 4.35
N ARG A 53 -10.25 -7.20 4.05
CA ARG A 53 -9.62 -8.06 5.07
C ARG A 53 -8.72 -7.26 6.02
N ILE A 54 -7.86 -6.39 5.47
CA ILE A 54 -7.00 -5.51 6.27
C ILE A 54 -7.84 -4.66 7.25
N ARG A 55 -9.02 -4.16 6.82
CA ARG A 55 -9.91 -3.40 7.70
C ARG A 55 -10.47 -4.24 8.84
N ALA A 56 -10.89 -5.48 8.58
CA ALA A 56 -11.39 -6.38 9.61
C ALA A 56 -10.33 -6.62 10.70
N VAL A 57 -9.14 -7.08 10.30
CA VAL A 57 -8.00 -7.29 11.22
C VAL A 57 -7.62 -6.02 11.98
N HIS A 58 -7.65 -4.86 11.30
CA HIS A 58 -7.33 -3.60 11.96
C HIS A 58 -8.40 -3.19 12.98
N GLN A 59 -9.68 -3.46 12.72
CA GLN A 59 -10.76 -3.21 13.68
C GLN A 59 -10.71 -4.16 14.87
N GLU A 60 -10.42 -5.44 14.64
CA GLU A 60 -10.24 -6.45 15.70
C GLU A 60 -9.06 -6.14 16.63
N SER A 61 -8.07 -5.39 16.14
CA SER A 61 -6.92 -4.92 16.92
C SER A 61 -7.08 -3.50 17.48
N ASP A 62 -8.31 -3.00 17.60
CA ASP A 62 -8.66 -1.64 18.07
C ASP A 62 -7.92 -0.52 17.34
N GLY A 63 -7.61 -0.73 16.05
CA GLY A 63 -6.89 0.22 15.23
C GLY A 63 -5.40 0.36 15.58
N THR A 64 -4.84 -0.54 16.38
CA THR A 64 -3.44 -0.41 16.83
C THR A 64 -2.45 -0.98 15.83
N TYR A 65 -2.85 -1.98 15.04
CA TYR A 65 -1.90 -2.73 14.21
C TYR A 65 -1.47 -1.98 12.94
N GLY A 66 -0.16 -1.93 12.73
CA GLY A 66 0.46 -1.47 11.49
C GLY A 66 0.71 -2.62 10.50
N ALA A 67 1.25 -2.27 9.32
CA ALA A 67 1.49 -3.23 8.24
C ALA A 67 2.23 -4.52 8.64
N PRO A 68 3.27 -4.52 9.51
CA PRO A 68 3.94 -5.76 9.91
C PRO A 68 3.02 -6.72 10.67
N ARG A 69 2.24 -6.21 11.64
CA ARG A 69 1.33 -7.03 12.45
C ARG A 69 0.15 -7.53 11.64
N ILE A 70 -0.45 -6.66 10.83
CA ILE A 70 -1.52 -7.06 9.92
C ILE A 70 -1.03 -8.13 8.94
N THR A 71 0.22 -8.04 8.45
CA THR A 71 0.77 -9.07 7.54
C THR A 71 0.92 -10.43 8.25
N ALA A 72 1.29 -10.43 9.52
CA ALA A 72 1.37 -11.67 10.32
C ALA A 72 -0.02 -12.28 10.51
N GLU A 73 -1.01 -11.49 10.93
CA GLU A 73 -2.39 -11.95 11.13
C GLU A 73 -2.99 -12.53 9.84
N LEU A 74 -2.84 -11.82 8.72
CA LEU A 74 -3.34 -12.27 7.42
C LEU A 74 -2.71 -13.60 6.96
N ARG A 75 -1.48 -13.87 7.39
CA ARG A 75 -0.78 -15.13 7.09
C ARG A 75 -1.31 -16.27 7.97
N GLU A 76 -1.61 -16.00 9.23
CA GLU A 76 -2.11 -16.99 10.19
C GLU A 76 -3.55 -17.40 9.88
N GLU A 77 -4.44 -16.44 9.62
CA GLU A 77 -5.86 -16.72 9.35
C GLU A 77 -6.11 -17.50 8.05
N ASN A 78 -5.37 -17.16 6.98
CA ASN A 78 -5.72 -17.56 5.62
C ASN A 78 -4.62 -18.36 4.90
N GLY A 79 -3.44 -18.52 5.51
CA GLY A 79 -2.28 -19.16 4.87
C GLY A 79 -1.73 -18.43 3.64
N GLU A 80 -2.31 -17.29 3.26
CA GLU A 80 -1.95 -16.54 2.05
C GLU A 80 -0.73 -15.65 2.35
N ALA A 81 0.43 -16.00 1.80
CA ALA A 81 1.66 -15.21 1.96
C ALA A 81 1.59 -13.90 1.15
N VAL A 82 1.01 -12.86 1.75
CA VAL A 82 0.96 -11.52 1.17
C VAL A 82 2.24 -10.75 1.51
N ASN A 83 2.87 -10.14 0.52
CA ASN A 83 4.04 -9.29 0.74
C ASN A 83 3.68 -8.06 1.61
N HIS A 84 4.42 -7.83 2.70
CA HIS A 84 4.23 -6.68 3.59
C HIS A 84 4.25 -5.32 2.87
N LYS A 85 4.97 -5.17 1.76
CA LYS A 85 4.98 -3.93 0.94
C LYS A 85 3.62 -3.71 0.26
N ARG A 86 2.95 -4.79 -0.17
CA ARG A 86 1.59 -4.73 -0.74
C ARG A 86 0.59 -4.32 0.33
N VAL A 87 0.68 -4.92 1.52
CA VAL A 87 -0.16 -4.55 2.68
C VAL A 87 0.03 -3.08 3.02
N ALA A 88 1.27 -2.62 3.20
CA ALA A 88 1.58 -1.22 3.50
C ALA A 88 1.06 -0.24 2.42
N ARG A 89 1.16 -0.60 1.14
CA ARG A 89 0.60 0.20 0.04
C ARG A 89 -0.93 0.31 0.15
N ILE A 90 -1.61 -0.79 0.41
CA ILE A 90 -3.08 -0.84 0.50
C ILE A 90 -3.58 -0.11 1.75
N MET A 91 -2.91 -0.28 2.89
CA MET A 91 -3.19 0.48 4.11
C MET A 91 -3.14 1.98 3.84
N ARG A 92 -2.04 2.47 3.24
CA ARG A 92 -1.90 3.89 2.88
C ARG A 92 -2.99 4.37 1.93
N ALA A 93 -3.31 3.58 0.91
CA ALA A 93 -4.38 3.92 -0.04
C ALA A 93 -5.78 3.92 0.60
N SER A 94 -5.94 3.22 1.72
CA SER A 94 -7.21 3.06 2.44
C SER A 94 -7.32 3.93 3.69
N GLY A 95 -6.32 4.77 3.98
CA GLY A 95 -6.28 5.62 5.17
C GLY A 95 -6.13 4.85 6.50
N ILE A 96 -5.60 3.63 6.45
CA ILE A 96 -5.42 2.78 7.63
C ILE A 96 -4.00 2.97 8.14
N GLU A 97 -3.85 3.35 9.40
CA GLU A 97 -2.58 3.62 10.03
C GLU A 97 -2.49 2.87 11.35
N GLY A 98 -1.35 2.22 11.59
CA GLY A 98 -1.08 1.58 12.88
C GLY A 98 -0.63 2.61 13.91
N VAL A 99 -0.92 2.33 15.18
CA VAL A 99 -0.44 3.15 16.30
C VAL A 99 1.06 2.97 16.45
N ARG A 100 1.79 4.09 16.45
CA ARG A 100 3.22 4.13 16.77
C ARG A 100 3.40 4.74 18.15
N LEU A 101 3.79 3.94 19.13
CA LEU A 101 4.18 4.48 20.44
C LEU A 101 5.44 5.36 20.28
N ARG A 102 5.43 6.52 20.94
CA ARG A 102 6.62 7.39 21.02
C ARG A 102 7.77 6.61 21.64
N ARG A 103 8.99 6.87 21.18
CA ARG A 103 10.20 6.28 21.76
C ARG A 103 10.22 6.63 23.25
N ARG A 104 10.31 5.61 24.11
CA ARG A 104 10.44 5.83 25.56
C ARG A 104 11.65 6.72 25.82
N HIS A 105 11.43 7.83 26.51
CA HIS A 105 12.50 8.69 26.99
C HIS A 105 13.12 8.01 28.22
N ARG A 106 14.44 7.84 28.22
CA ARG A 106 15.16 7.34 29.39
C ARG A 106 15.24 8.46 30.41
N THR A 107 14.38 8.41 31.43
CA THR A 107 14.35 9.41 32.52
C THR A 107 15.50 9.22 33.51
N THR A 108 15.98 7.99 33.67
CA THR A 108 16.97 7.64 34.69
C THR A 108 18.18 6.98 34.04
N VAL A 109 19.35 7.60 34.22
CA VAL A 109 20.65 7.01 33.92
C VAL A 109 21.20 6.48 35.25
N PRO A 110 21.47 5.17 35.39
CA PRO A 110 22.10 4.61 36.59
C PRO A 110 23.47 5.23 36.77
N ASP A 111 23.77 5.63 38.00
CA ASP A 111 25.11 6.03 38.39
C ASP A 111 26.05 4.81 38.27
N PRO A 112 27.13 4.87 37.48
CA PRO A 112 28.09 3.77 37.38
C PRO A 112 28.76 3.42 38.71
N ALA A 113 28.78 4.33 39.68
CA ALA A 113 29.33 4.09 41.01
C ALA A 113 28.33 3.48 42.01
N ALA A 114 27.04 3.36 41.65
CA ALA A 114 26.04 2.84 42.58
C ALA A 114 26.13 1.31 42.72
N ALA A 115 26.26 0.84 43.96
CA ALA A 115 26.21 -0.58 44.28
C ALA A 115 24.81 -1.15 43.96
N LYS A 116 24.75 -2.36 43.38
CA LYS A 116 23.50 -3.09 43.19
C LYS A 116 22.91 -3.45 44.55
N ALA A 117 21.60 -3.29 44.69
CA ALA A 117 20.88 -3.77 45.87
C ALA A 117 21.04 -5.29 45.99
N PRO A 118 21.32 -5.82 47.20
CA PRO A 118 21.36 -7.25 47.44
C PRO A 118 19.94 -7.86 47.37
N ASP A 119 19.86 -9.13 46.95
CA ASP A 119 18.62 -9.93 46.88
C ASP A 119 18.09 -10.32 48.26
#